data_AF-A0A417Z1X1-F1
#
_entry.id   AF-A0A417Z1X1-F1
#
_cell.length_a   1.000
_cell.length_b   1.000
_cell.length_c   1.000
_cell.angle_alpha   90.00
_cell.angle_beta   90.00
_cell.angle_gamma   90.00
#
_symmetry.space_group_name_H-M   'P 1'
#
loop_
_entity.id
_entity.type
_entity.pdbx_description
1 polymer ?
#
loop_
_entity_poly.entity_id
_entity_poly.type
_entity_poly.pdbx_seq_one_letter_code
_entity_poly.pdbx_strand_id
1 'polypeptide(L)'
;MIQSIVWGAVIALALRWLYRYLSVEWPERYADPEDLVSIVVSRSWWTYILFRLGPVAMAGILAVHGAQQLEWPSAVALLAMCLTHVLTSSVAAMVTMSKNEWARTTRMYFHGITAVGVVLSCALVWATRRWTGWLAPDVRGLSTNIWATVLALALAKGAYDLLKRAPEAEYLHDRAARSVDPELLVKIRSADCSHTGVLEAIALAEAVERPRWFRRLERCVPGVESTGVMQVKHKGVLTDEESVELFLAKHNEVCEQLANEGATAETIFRRHNNDDNFVAMCRRLQPQW
;
A
#
# COMPACT_ATOMS: atom_id res chain seq x y z
N MET A 1 -17.33 -27.12 -18.44
CA MET A 1 -16.61 -25.89 -18.86
C MET A 1 -17.24 -24.62 -18.29
N ILE A 2 -18.54 -24.35 -18.53
CA ILE A 2 -19.23 -23.17 -17.97
C ILE A 2 -19.13 -23.12 -16.43
N GLN A 3 -19.35 -24.25 -15.75
CA GLN A 3 -19.22 -24.36 -14.30
C GLN A 3 -17.83 -23.96 -13.78
N SER A 4 -16.75 -24.37 -14.47
CA SER A 4 -15.37 -23.94 -14.15
C SER A 4 -15.21 -22.42 -14.23
N ILE A 5 -15.75 -21.80 -15.29
CA ILE A 5 -15.67 -20.36 -15.49
C ILE A 5 -16.39 -19.63 -14.36
N VAL A 6 -17.63 -20.04 -14.06
CA VAL A 6 -18.43 -19.47 -12.98
C VAL A 6 -17.72 -19.63 -11.63
N TRP A 7 -17.17 -20.82 -11.34
CA TRP A 7 -16.42 -21.09 -10.11
C TRP A 7 -15.23 -20.15 -9.95
N GLY A 8 -14.38 -20.05 -10.98
CA GLY A 8 -13.23 -19.16 -10.98
C GLY A 8 -13.62 -17.69 -10.79
N ALA A 9 -14.66 -17.24 -11.50
CA ALA A 9 -15.16 -15.88 -11.40
C ALA A 9 -15.71 -15.57 -10.00
N VAL A 10 -16.48 -16.47 -9.40
CA VAL A 10 -17.03 -16.30 -8.03
C VAL A 10 -15.90 -16.17 -7.01
N ILE A 11 -14.86 -17.01 -7.10
CA ILE A 11 -13.68 -16.91 -6.22
C ILE A 11 -12.98 -15.56 -6.40
N ALA A 12 -12.80 -15.09 -7.64
CA ALA A 12 -12.18 -13.80 -7.91
C ALA A 12 -12.99 -12.62 -7.33
N LEU A 13 -14.32 -12.69 -7.41
CA LEU A 13 -15.22 -11.70 -6.82
C LEU A 13 -15.20 -11.74 -5.29
N ALA A 14 -15.16 -12.93 -4.69
CA ALA A 14 -14.99 -13.09 -3.24
C ALA A 14 -13.65 -12.51 -2.77
N LEU A 15 -12.56 -12.76 -3.51
CA LEU A 15 -11.27 -12.15 -3.25
C LEU A 15 -11.30 -10.63 -3.37
N ARG A 16 -12.00 -10.09 -4.38
CA ARG A 16 -12.21 -8.64 -4.50
C ARG A 16 -12.98 -8.09 -3.29
N TRP A 17 -14.01 -8.78 -2.84
CA TRP A 17 -14.77 -8.39 -1.65
C TRP A 17 -13.89 -8.42 -0.40
N LEU A 18 -13.03 -9.44 -0.23
CA LEU A 18 -12.05 -9.51 0.85
C LEU A 18 -11.11 -8.29 0.86
N TYR A 19 -10.56 -7.91 -0.29
CA TYR A 19 -9.69 -6.73 -0.38
C TYR A 19 -10.43 -5.43 -0.04
N ARG A 20 -11.68 -5.28 -0.49
CA ARG A 20 -12.52 -4.12 -0.14
C ARG A 20 -12.85 -4.10 1.36
N TYR A 21 -13.17 -5.27 1.92
CA TYR A 21 -13.54 -5.42 3.32
C TYR A 21 -12.38 -5.14 4.28
N LEU A 22 -11.17 -5.57 3.93
CA LEU A 22 -9.95 -5.25 4.66
C LEU A 22 -9.48 -3.80 4.43
N SER A 23 -10.29 -2.96 3.77
CA SER A 23 -9.97 -1.57 3.43
C SER A 23 -8.60 -1.39 2.76
N VAL A 24 -8.15 -2.42 2.03
CA VAL A 24 -6.89 -2.38 1.27
C VAL A 24 -7.14 -1.64 -0.04
N GLU A 25 -7.61 -0.40 0.03
CA GLU A 25 -7.69 0.51 -1.11
C GLU A 25 -6.30 1.12 -1.32
N TRP A 26 -5.41 0.27 -1.81
CA TRP A 26 -4.04 0.63 -2.21
C TRP A 26 -4.00 0.70 -3.75
N PRO A 27 -3.63 1.83 -4.36
CA PRO A 27 -2.67 2.83 -3.90
C PRO A 27 -3.26 4.12 -3.29
N GLU A 28 -4.52 4.12 -2.85
CA GLU A 28 -5.19 5.38 -2.47
C GLU A 28 -4.96 5.78 -1.00
N ARG A 29 -4.60 4.83 -0.13
CA ARG A 29 -4.26 5.11 1.29
C ARG A 29 -2.94 4.44 1.69
N TYR A 30 -1.82 5.06 1.34
CA TYR A 30 -0.48 4.49 1.62
C TYR A 30 -0.10 4.46 3.09
N ALA A 31 -0.72 5.29 3.90
CA ALA A 31 -0.52 5.32 5.33
C ALA A 31 -1.70 6.08 5.92
N ASP A 32 -2.80 5.38 6.14
CA ASP A 32 -3.73 5.90 7.13
C ASP A 32 -3.00 5.75 8.48
N PRO A 33 -2.66 6.84 9.19
CA PRO A 33 -1.98 6.75 10.48
C PRO A 33 -2.85 6.03 11.52
N GLU A 34 -4.13 5.76 11.23
CA GLU A 34 -5.03 4.97 12.04
C GLU A 34 -5.05 3.47 11.66
N ASP A 35 -4.42 3.06 10.56
CA ASP A 35 -4.40 1.66 10.11
C ASP A 35 -3.05 0.97 10.35
N LEU A 36 -3.00 0.18 11.42
CA LEU A 36 -1.87 -0.68 11.77
C LEU A 36 -1.52 -1.68 10.67
N VAL A 37 -2.49 -2.11 9.86
CA VAL A 37 -2.21 -3.05 8.76
C VAL A 37 -1.40 -2.35 7.67
N SER A 38 -1.77 -1.14 7.26
CA SER A 38 -0.96 -0.34 6.34
C SER A 38 0.48 -0.19 6.82
N ILE A 39 0.64 0.13 8.11
CA ILE A 39 1.95 0.27 8.76
C ILE A 39 2.76 -1.04 8.74
N VAL A 40 2.16 -2.19 9.04
CA VAL A 40 2.84 -3.49 9.05
C VAL A 40 3.19 -3.94 7.63
N VAL A 41 2.26 -3.79 6.68
CA VAL A 41 2.42 -4.22 5.28
C VAL A 41 3.51 -3.41 4.59
N SER A 42 3.63 -2.12 4.89
CA SER A 42 4.62 -1.23 4.28
C SER A 42 6.06 -1.47 4.78
N ARG A 43 6.24 -2.20 5.90
CA ARG A 43 7.54 -2.41 6.56
C ARG A 43 8.60 -3.05 5.66
N SER A 44 8.21 -4.07 4.90
CA SER A 44 9.15 -4.82 4.06
C SER A 44 8.51 -5.21 2.74
N TRP A 45 9.33 -5.26 1.70
CA TRP A 45 8.89 -5.67 0.38
C TRP A 45 8.32 -7.09 0.36
N TRP A 46 8.80 -8.00 1.23
CA TRP A 46 8.26 -9.35 1.37
C TRP A 46 6.87 -9.37 1.99
N THR A 47 6.66 -8.60 3.06
CA THR A 47 5.33 -8.46 3.69
C THR A 47 4.34 -7.89 2.68
N TYR A 48 4.77 -6.89 1.91
CA TYR A 48 3.99 -6.32 0.82
C TYR A 48 3.61 -7.39 -0.24
N ILE A 49 4.58 -8.16 -0.75
CA ILE A 49 4.31 -9.21 -1.73
C ILE A 49 3.37 -10.27 -1.16
N LEU A 50 3.60 -10.73 0.07
CA LEU A 50 2.78 -11.76 0.71
C LEU A 50 1.34 -11.28 0.90
N PHE A 51 1.14 -10.03 1.32
CA PHE A 51 -0.19 -9.47 1.50
C PHE A 51 -0.94 -9.27 0.18
N ARG A 52 -0.21 -8.95 -0.90
CA ARG A 52 -0.79 -8.72 -2.24
C ARG A 52 -1.03 -10.01 -3.03
N LEU A 53 -0.12 -10.97 -2.94
CA LEU A 53 -0.13 -12.19 -3.78
C LEU A 53 -0.52 -13.44 -2.99
N GLY A 54 -0.41 -13.43 -1.66
CA GLY A 54 -0.80 -14.54 -0.80
C GLY A 54 -2.29 -14.88 -0.91
N PRO A 55 -3.21 -13.91 -0.72
CA PRO A 55 -4.64 -14.15 -0.92
C PRO A 55 -4.99 -14.61 -2.35
N VAL A 56 -4.28 -14.10 -3.36
CA VAL A 56 -4.41 -14.54 -4.76
C VAL A 56 -3.98 -16.00 -4.92
N ALA A 57 -2.86 -16.39 -4.31
CA ALA A 57 -2.37 -17.76 -4.34
C ALA A 57 -3.35 -18.72 -3.65
N MET A 58 -3.89 -18.34 -2.48
CA MET A 58 -4.90 -19.13 -1.76
C MET A 58 -6.19 -19.27 -2.57
N ALA A 59 -6.68 -18.18 -3.18
CA ALA A 59 -7.80 -18.20 -4.09
C ALA A 59 -7.52 -19.11 -5.31
N GLY A 60 -6.29 -19.10 -5.83
CA GLY A 60 -5.88 -19.96 -6.94
C GLY A 60 -5.88 -21.44 -6.56
N ILE A 61 -5.37 -21.78 -5.37
CA ILE A 61 -5.40 -23.12 -4.82
C ILE A 61 -6.85 -23.60 -4.70
N LEU A 62 -7.74 -22.77 -4.12
CA LEU A 62 -9.17 -23.07 -4.03
C LEU A 62 -9.82 -23.24 -5.41
N ALA A 63 -9.48 -22.39 -6.39
CA ALA A 63 -10.01 -22.49 -7.74
C ALA A 63 -9.61 -23.79 -8.43
N VAL A 64 -8.34 -24.19 -8.32
CA VAL A 64 -7.81 -25.41 -8.93
C VAL A 64 -8.36 -26.66 -8.24
N HIS A 65 -8.20 -26.76 -6.93
CA HIS A 65 -8.55 -27.98 -6.18
C HIS A 65 -10.06 -28.11 -5.98
N GLY A 66 -10.78 -27.01 -5.77
CA GLY A 66 -12.24 -27.02 -5.73
C GLY A 66 -12.84 -27.51 -7.05
N ALA A 67 -12.31 -27.05 -8.19
CA ALA A 67 -12.74 -27.56 -9.49
C ALA A 67 -12.41 -29.06 -9.66
N GLN A 68 -11.24 -29.53 -9.19
CA GLN A 68 -10.89 -30.95 -9.25
C GLN A 68 -11.81 -31.82 -8.40
N GLN A 69 -12.13 -31.38 -7.18
CA GLN A 69 -13.07 -32.09 -6.31
C GLN A 69 -14.47 -32.16 -6.93
N LEU A 70 -14.86 -31.19 -7.77
CA LEU A 70 -16.14 -31.17 -8.48
C LEU A 70 -16.06 -31.81 -9.88
N GLU A 71 -14.94 -32.44 -10.23
CA GLU A 71 -14.69 -33.07 -11.54
C GLU A 71 -14.79 -32.10 -12.72
N TRP A 72 -14.49 -30.83 -12.47
CA TRP A 72 -14.48 -29.76 -13.47
C TRP A 72 -13.07 -29.47 -13.99
N PRO A 73 -12.92 -28.97 -15.23
CA PRO A 73 -11.63 -28.53 -15.75
C PRO A 73 -10.99 -27.42 -14.88
N SER A 74 -9.95 -27.75 -14.14
CA SER A 74 -9.31 -26.84 -13.17
C SER A 74 -8.46 -25.75 -13.80
N ALA A 75 -7.86 -26.02 -14.97
CA ALA A 75 -7.15 -25.00 -15.76
C ALA A 75 -8.09 -23.85 -16.16
N VAL A 76 -9.31 -24.19 -16.57
CA VAL A 76 -10.33 -23.22 -16.97
C VAL A 76 -10.78 -22.39 -15.77
N ALA A 77 -10.95 -23.01 -14.60
CA ALA A 77 -11.32 -22.30 -13.37
C ALA A 77 -10.24 -21.32 -12.93
N LEU A 78 -8.96 -21.74 -12.95
CA LEU A 78 -7.84 -20.87 -12.61
C LEU A 78 -7.70 -19.70 -13.59
N LEU A 79 -7.84 -19.95 -14.90
CA LEU A 79 -7.79 -18.92 -15.92
C LEU A 79 -8.93 -17.91 -15.74
N ALA A 80 -10.15 -18.38 -15.51
CA ALA A 80 -11.30 -17.53 -15.25
C ALA A 80 -11.09 -16.67 -13.98
N MET A 81 -10.59 -17.27 -12.90
CA MET A 81 -10.25 -16.53 -11.67
C MET A 81 -9.23 -15.42 -11.96
N CYS A 82 -8.12 -15.76 -12.63
CA CYS A 82 -7.07 -14.81 -12.96
C CYS A 82 -7.59 -13.64 -13.80
N LEU A 83 -8.32 -13.93 -14.89
CA LEU A 83 -8.86 -12.91 -15.78
C LEU A 83 -9.88 -12.02 -15.07
N THR A 84 -10.85 -12.62 -14.37
CA THR A 84 -11.85 -11.86 -13.61
C THR A 84 -11.18 -10.98 -12.56
N HIS A 85 -10.19 -11.48 -11.83
CA HIS A 85 -9.50 -10.69 -10.83
C HIS A 85 -8.75 -9.50 -11.46
N VAL A 86 -7.90 -9.73 -12.48
CA VAL A 86 -7.14 -8.67 -13.15
C VAL A 86 -8.05 -7.61 -13.77
N LEU A 87 -9.15 -8.03 -14.41
CA LEU A 87 -10.10 -7.10 -15.03
C LEU A 87 -10.83 -6.24 -14.00
N THR A 88 -11.23 -6.85 -12.88
CA THR A 88 -12.02 -6.15 -11.84
C THR A 88 -11.19 -5.38 -10.82
N SER A 89 -9.87 -5.61 -10.76
CA SER A 89 -8.94 -4.88 -9.89
C SER A 89 -8.06 -3.92 -10.69
N SER A 90 -7.02 -4.42 -11.36
CA SER A 90 -6.01 -3.59 -12.03
C SER A 90 -6.56 -2.82 -13.22
N VAL A 91 -7.29 -3.48 -14.14
CA VAL A 91 -7.81 -2.81 -15.34
C VAL A 91 -8.90 -1.83 -14.99
N ALA A 92 -9.84 -2.22 -14.14
CA ALA A 92 -10.87 -1.32 -13.62
C ALA A 92 -10.25 -0.07 -13.01
N ALA A 93 -9.25 -0.21 -12.13
CA ALA A 93 -8.56 0.92 -11.51
C ALA A 93 -7.86 1.83 -12.52
N MET A 94 -7.20 1.26 -13.54
CA MET A 94 -6.55 2.05 -14.60
C MET A 94 -7.58 2.87 -15.41
N VAL A 95 -8.78 2.33 -15.66
CA VAL A 95 -9.82 2.99 -16.47
C VAL A 95 -10.58 4.04 -15.66
N THR A 96 -10.80 3.83 -14.37
CA THR A 96 -11.55 4.77 -13.51
C THR A 96 -10.70 5.89 -12.91
N MET A 97 -9.40 5.93 -13.19
CA MET A 97 -8.51 6.96 -12.66
C MET A 97 -8.86 8.35 -13.16
N SER A 98 -8.99 9.31 -12.22
CA SER A 98 -9.16 10.73 -12.53
C SER A 98 -8.01 11.23 -13.42
N LYS A 99 -8.29 12.16 -14.34
CA LYS A 99 -7.32 12.69 -15.33
C LYS A 99 -6.16 13.52 -14.74
N ASN A 100 -6.02 13.65 -13.42
CA ASN A 100 -4.85 14.33 -12.84
C ASN A 100 -3.56 13.61 -13.25
N GLU A 101 -2.76 14.29 -14.08
CA GLU A 101 -1.72 13.66 -14.91
C GLU A 101 -0.52 13.16 -14.11
N TRP A 102 -0.20 13.81 -12.99
CA TRP A 102 1.06 13.61 -12.28
C TRP A 102 1.18 12.25 -11.58
N ALA A 103 0.15 11.85 -10.83
CA ALA A 103 0.13 10.57 -10.12
C ALA A 103 -0.42 9.41 -10.99
N ARG A 104 -0.81 9.66 -12.25
CA ARG A 104 -1.42 8.64 -13.11
C ARG A 104 -0.40 7.61 -13.59
N THR A 105 0.75 8.07 -14.07
CA THR A 105 1.78 7.20 -14.66
C THR A 105 2.35 6.21 -13.64
N THR A 106 2.74 6.71 -12.46
CA THR A 106 3.22 5.88 -11.35
C THR A 106 2.17 4.88 -10.91
N ARG A 107 0.91 5.32 -10.73
CA ARG A 107 -0.20 4.42 -10.38
C ARG A 107 -0.45 3.35 -11.44
N MET A 108 -0.35 3.70 -12.73
CA MET A 108 -0.47 2.76 -13.83
C MET A 108 0.62 1.68 -13.79
N TYR A 109 1.87 2.06 -13.53
CA TYR A 109 2.95 1.07 -13.33
C TYR A 109 2.66 0.12 -12.17
N PHE A 110 2.16 0.63 -11.04
CA PHE A 110 1.83 -0.23 -9.89
C PHE A 110 0.69 -1.21 -10.18
N HIS A 111 -0.36 -0.78 -10.88
CA HIS A 111 -1.43 -1.70 -11.29
C HIS A 111 -0.94 -2.71 -12.32
N GLY A 112 -0.02 -2.32 -13.21
CA GLY A 112 0.65 -3.19 -14.17
C GLY A 112 1.50 -4.27 -13.50
N ILE A 113 2.39 -3.87 -12.59
CA ILE A 113 3.22 -4.77 -11.78
C ILE A 113 2.33 -5.72 -10.96
N THR A 114 1.25 -5.21 -10.35
CA THR A 114 0.29 -6.04 -9.62
C THR A 114 -0.35 -7.08 -10.54
N ALA A 115 -0.80 -6.69 -11.74
CA ALA A 115 -1.43 -7.62 -12.69
C ALA A 115 -0.46 -8.73 -13.11
N VAL A 116 0.80 -8.38 -13.40
CA VAL A 116 1.87 -9.35 -13.67
C VAL A 116 2.07 -10.29 -12.47
N GLY A 117 2.12 -9.75 -11.26
CA GLY A 117 2.23 -10.55 -10.03
C GLY A 117 1.09 -11.54 -9.85
N VAL A 118 -0.15 -11.15 -10.16
CA VAL A 118 -1.32 -12.05 -10.13
C VAL A 118 -1.16 -13.20 -11.13
N VAL A 119 -0.76 -12.89 -12.37
CA VAL A 119 -0.53 -13.90 -13.41
C VAL A 119 0.57 -14.88 -13.00
N LEU A 120 1.70 -14.37 -12.49
CA LEU A 120 2.80 -15.21 -12.00
C LEU A 120 2.38 -16.06 -10.79
N SER A 121 1.58 -15.52 -9.88
CA SER A 121 1.03 -16.27 -8.74
C SER A 121 0.14 -17.41 -9.21
N CYS A 122 -0.76 -17.16 -10.18
CA CYS A 122 -1.58 -18.22 -10.77
C CYS A 122 -0.74 -19.28 -11.48
N ALA A 123 0.29 -18.88 -12.24
CA ALA A 123 1.21 -19.81 -12.89
C ALA A 123 1.96 -20.67 -11.87
N LEU A 124 2.40 -20.09 -10.75
CA LEU A 124 3.05 -20.80 -9.66
C LEU A 124 2.11 -21.80 -8.98
N VAL A 125 0.87 -21.41 -8.70
CA VAL A 125 -0.17 -22.32 -8.18
C VAL A 125 -0.40 -23.48 -9.13
N TRP A 126 -0.49 -23.21 -10.44
CA TRP A 126 -0.65 -24.25 -11.43
C TRP A 126 0.54 -25.22 -11.44
N ALA A 127 1.77 -24.70 -11.44
CA ALA A 127 3.00 -25.51 -11.43
C ALA A 127 3.09 -26.38 -10.17
N THR A 128 2.69 -25.85 -9.02
CA THR A 128 2.78 -26.52 -7.71
C THR A 128 1.51 -27.29 -7.33
N ARG A 129 0.50 -27.37 -8.21
CA ARG A 129 -0.83 -27.95 -7.91
C ARG A 129 -0.80 -29.36 -7.33
N ARG A 130 0.19 -30.18 -7.69
CA ARG A 130 0.32 -31.55 -7.17
C ARG A 130 0.70 -31.60 -5.69
N TRP A 131 1.26 -30.52 -5.14
CA TRP A 131 1.77 -30.46 -3.76
C TRP A 131 0.89 -29.60 -2.85
N THR A 132 0.01 -28.77 -3.42
CA THR A 132 -0.83 -27.82 -2.66
C THR A 132 -2.22 -28.34 -2.34
N GLY A 133 -2.55 -29.60 -2.66
CA GLY A 133 -3.90 -30.15 -2.46
C GLY A 133 -4.35 -30.18 -1.00
N TRP A 134 -3.43 -30.39 -0.06
CA TRP A 134 -3.73 -30.40 1.37
C TRP A 134 -4.13 -29.04 1.94
N LEU A 135 -3.81 -27.94 1.24
CA LEU A 135 -4.20 -26.58 1.64
C LEU A 135 -5.64 -26.24 1.23
N ALA A 136 -6.21 -26.98 0.28
CA ALA A 136 -7.54 -26.70 -0.21
C ALA A 136 -8.59 -27.30 0.74
N PRO A 137 -9.60 -26.53 1.16
CA PRO A 137 -10.72 -27.10 1.91
C PRO A 137 -11.52 -28.06 1.02
N ASP A 138 -12.26 -28.98 1.65
CA ASP A 138 -13.24 -29.81 0.96
C ASP A 138 -14.46 -28.96 0.56
N VAL A 139 -14.64 -28.77 -0.75
CA VAL A 139 -15.73 -27.98 -1.31
C VAL A 139 -17.02 -28.78 -1.46
N ARG A 140 -16.97 -30.12 -1.40
CA ARG A 140 -18.17 -30.95 -1.41
C ARG A 140 -18.97 -30.76 -0.12
N GLY A 141 -18.28 -30.45 0.99
CA GLY A 141 -18.84 -30.11 2.29
C GLY A 141 -18.96 -28.61 2.58
N LEU A 142 -18.89 -27.72 1.58
CA LEU A 142 -18.85 -26.28 1.86
C LEU A 142 -20.09 -25.79 2.65
N SER A 143 -21.25 -26.40 2.42
CA SER A 143 -22.52 -26.07 3.09
C SER A 143 -22.50 -26.38 4.60
N THR A 144 -21.75 -27.39 5.04
CA THR A 144 -21.63 -27.74 6.47
C THR A 144 -20.61 -26.87 7.20
N ASN A 145 -19.72 -26.19 6.47
CA ASN A 145 -18.67 -25.34 7.04
C ASN A 145 -18.94 -23.82 6.99
N ILE A 146 -20.11 -23.39 6.48
CA ILE A 146 -20.47 -21.96 6.43
C ILE A 146 -20.36 -21.32 7.81
N TRP A 147 -20.82 -22.00 8.87
CA TRP A 147 -20.75 -21.48 10.24
C TRP A 147 -19.32 -21.35 10.76
N ALA A 148 -18.43 -22.29 10.43
CA ALA A 148 -17.03 -22.21 10.80
C ALA A 148 -16.34 -21.04 10.09
N THR A 149 -16.65 -20.81 8.81
CA THR A 149 -16.13 -19.67 8.05
C THR A 149 -16.65 -18.34 8.58
N VAL A 150 -17.96 -18.24 8.86
CA VAL A 150 -18.56 -17.03 9.44
C VAL A 150 -17.99 -16.73 10.82
N LEU A 151 -17.83 -17.74 11.68
CA LEU A 151 -17.24 -17.59 13.00
C LEU A 151 -15.77 -17.18 12.92
N ALA A 152 -14.99 -17.81 12.03
CA ALA A 152 -13.59 -17.44 11.80
C ALA A 152 -13.45 -15.99 11.30
N LEU A 153 -14.32 -15.56 10.38
CA LEU A 153 -14.36 -14.17 9.91
C LEU A 153 -14.76 -13.20 11.03
N ALA A 154 -15.76 -13.55 11.84
CA ALA A 154 -16.19 -12.74 12.98
C ALA A 154 -15.09 -12.62 14.04
N LEU A 155 -14.38 -13.71 14.36
CA LEU A 155 -13.26 -13.71 15.30
C LEU A 155 -12.06 -12.95 14.75
N ALA A 156 -11.71 -13.15 13.47
CA ALA A 156 -10.63 -12.41 12.82
C ALA A 156 -10.96 -10.91 12.77
N LYS A 157 -12.22 -10.55 12.48
CA LYS A 157 -12.70 -9.16 12.56
C LYS A 157 -12.60 -8.64 13.99
N GLY A 158 -13.11 -9.36 14.98
CA GLY A 158 -13.09 -8.94 16.38
C GLY A 158 -11.66 -8.73 16.88
N ALA A 159 -10.74 -9.63 16.54
CA ALA A 159 -9.31 -9.48 16.81
C ALA A 159 -8.72 -8.27 16.08
N TYR A 160 -9.05 -8.07 14.80
CA TYR A 160 -8.62 -6.88 14.05
C TYR A 160 -9.14 -5.59 14.69
N ASP A 161 -10.43 -5.50 15.01
CA ASP A 161 -11.06 -4.31 15.59
C ASP A 161 -10.51 -4.03 17.01
N LEU A 162 -10.18 -5.07 17.79
CA LEU A 162 -9.49 -4.94 19.09
C LEU A 162 -8.05 -4.44 18.94
N LEU A 163 -7.35 -4.89 17.90
CA LEU A 163 -5.99 -4.49 17.59
C LEU A 163 -5.92 -3.14 16.89
N LYS A 164 -7.00 -2.68 16.23
CA LYS A 164 -7.10 -1.39 15.50
C LYS A 164 -7.05 -0.16 16.40
N ARG A 165 -6.69 -0.28 17.68
CA ARG A 165 -6.40 0.89 18.50
C ARG A 165 -5.29 1.68 17.82
N ALA A 166 -5.55 2.96 17.56
CA ALA A 166 -4.56 3.83 16.93
C ALA A 166 -3.25 3.72 17.73
N PRO A 167 -2.11 3.44 17.05
CA PRO A 167 -0.83 3.41 17.74
C PRO A 167 -0.61 4.75 18.44
N GLU A 168 -0.03 4.71 19.63
CA GLU A 168 0.34 5.92 20.37
C GLU A 168 1.20 6.82 19.47
N ALA A 169 1.00 8.14 19.56
CA ALA A 169 1.71 9.11 18.72
C ALA A 169 3.23 8.96 18.83
N GLU A 170 3.72 8.63 20.03
CA GLU A 170 5.12 8.35 20.32
C GLU A 170 5.64 7.14 19.54
N TYR A 171 4.87 6.04 19.46
CA TYR A 171 5.23 4.88 18.65
C TYR A 171 5.32 5.21 17.15
N LEU A 172 4.38 6.02 16.64
CA LEU A 172 4.40 6.46 15.24
C LEU A 172 5.62 7.34 14.94
N HIS A 173 5.91 8.30 15.82
CA HIS A 173 7.05 9.19 15.71
C HIS A 173 8.37 8.41 15.72
N ASP A 174 8.60 7.57 16.73
CA ASP A 174 9.79 6.73 16.85
C ASP A 174 10.00 5.84 15.63
N ARG A 175 8.91 5.27 15.13
CA ARG A 175 8.94 4.42 13.96
C ARG A 175 9.28 5.19 12.70
N ALA A 176 8.65 6.35 12.50
CA ALA A 176 8.94 7.23 11.37
C ALA A 176 10.40 7.69 11.42
N ALA A 177 10.89 8.08 12.59
CA ALA A 177 12.27 8.53 12.79
C ALA A 177 13.28 7.43 12.43
N ARG A 178 13.02 6.16 12.80
CA ARG A 178 13.88 5.03 12.40
C ARG A 178 13.89 4.76 10.90
N SER A 179 12.89 5.25 10.16
CA SER A 179 12.78 5.09 8.70
C SER A 179 13.51 6.18 7.92
N VAL A 180 13.87 7.28 8.58
CA VAL A 180 14.73 8.36 8.07
C VAL A 180 16.16 8.13 8.57
N ASP A 181 17.16 8.60 7.83
CA ASP A 181 18.53 8.58 8.33
C ASP A 181 18.67 9.59 9.49
N PRO A 182 19.21 9.22 10.66
CA PRO A 182 19.43 10.16 11.77
C PRO A 182 20.19 11.43 11.36
N GLU A 183 21.15 11.33 10.44
CA GLU A 183 21.94 12.48 10.00
C GLU A 183 21.08 13.49 9.23
N LEU A 184 20.10 13.01 8.46
CA LEU A 184 19.15 13.85 7.74
C LEU A 184 18.18 14.56 8.69
N LEU A 185 17.72 13.88 9.75
CA LEU A 185 16.88 14.51 10.77
C LEU A 185 17.64 15.59 11.52
N VAL A 186 18.90 15.35 11.87
CA VAL A 186 19.77 16.38 12.48
C VAL A 186 19.90 17.58 11.55
N LYS A 187 20.13 17.36 10.25
CA LYS A 187 20.24 18.42 9.25
C LYS A 187 18.96 19.26 9.12
N ILE A 188 17.79 18.62 9.17
CA ILE A 188 16.49 19.31 9.15
C ILE A 188 16.28 20.12 10.43
N ARG A 189 16.62 19.56 11.60
CA ARG A 189 16.50 20.24 12.89
C ARG A 189 17.46 21.41 13.04
N SER A 190 18.62 21.35 12.39
CA SER A 190 19.61 22.44 12.37
C SER A 190 19.31 23.53 11.33
N ALA A 191 18.20 23.44 10.60
CA ALA A 191 17.82 24.48 9.64
C ALA A 191 17.46 25.77 10.39
N ASP A 192 17.99 26.90 9.92
CA ASP A 192 17.79 28.22 10.52
C ASP A 192 16.42 28.79 10.11
N CYS A 193 15.35 28.17 10.62
CA CYS A 193 13.97 28.52 10.32
C CYS A 193 13.10 28.26 11.56
N SER A 194 12.16 29.17 11.86
CA SER A 194 11.27 29.04 13.03
C SER A 194 10.31 27.84 12.97
N HIS A 195 10.25 27.15 11.83
CA HIS A 195 9.32 26.05 11.56
C HIS A 195 10.00 24.66 11.51
N THR A 196 11.17 24.48 12.12
CA THR A 196 11.92 23.21 12.10
C THR A 196 11.08 21.99 12.49
N GLY A 197 10.25 22.09 13.53
CA GLY A 197 9.34 20.99 13.94
C GLY A 197 8.29 20.63 12.87
N VAL A 198 7.89 21.58 12.03
CA VAL A 198 6.98 21.36 10.88
C VAL A 198 7.72 20.62 9.76
N LEU A 199 8.97 21.00 9.48
CA LEU A 199 9.78 20.32 8.46
C LEU A 199 10.12 18.89 8.85
N GLU A 200 10.42 18.66 10.12
CA GLU A 200 10.58 17.32 10.66
C GLU A 200 9.31 16.49 10.49
N ALA A 201 8.14 17.03 10.86
CA ALA A 201 6.87 16.33 10.69
C ALA A 201 6.59 15.95 9.24
N ILE A 202 6.89 16.83 8.27
CA ILE A 202 6.79 16.54 6.83
C ILE A 202 7.72 15.40 6.44
N ALA A 203 8.98 15.44 6.87
CA ALA A 203 9.96 14.41 6.54
C ALA A 203 9.56 13.03 7.09
N LEU A 204 9.04 13.00 8.32
CA LEU A 204 8.55 11.79 8.97
C LEU A 204 7.30 11.26 8.25
N ALA A 205 6.35 12.13 7.90
CA ALA A 205 5.14 11.77 7.16
C ALA A 205 5.46 11.14 5.79
N GLU A 206 6.33 11.78 5.01
CA GLU A 206 6.79 11.26 3.71
C GLU A 206 7.51 9.91 3.86
N ALA A 207 8.32 9.75 4.91
CA ALA A 207 9.04 8.49 5.14
C ALA A 207 8.10 7.33 5.52
N VAL A 208 6.98 7.63 6.18
CA VAL A 208 5.92 6.67 6.50
C VAL A 208 5.13 6.28 5.25
N GLU A 209 4.74 7.26 4.42
CA GLU A 209 4.02 6.99 3.15
C GLU A 209 4.87 6.24 2.13
N ARG A 210 6.19 6.50 2.09
CA ARG A 210 7.12 5.90 1.13
C ARG A 210 8.26 5.18 1.82
N PRO A 211 8.10 3.88 2.14
CA PRO A 211 9.14 3.08 2.79
C PRO A 211 10.47 3.05 2.03
N ARG A 212 11.59 2.83 2.74
CA ARG A 212 12.95 2.77 2.15
C ARG A 212 13.06 1.84 0.93
N TRP A 213 12.41 0.67 0.98
CA TRP A 213 12.46 -0.28 -0.13
C TRP A 213 11.74 0.24 -1.38
N PHE A 214 10.67 1.02 -1.17
CA PHE A 214 9.90 1.64 -2.24
C PHE A 214 10.70 2.76 -2.89
N ARG A 215 11.31 3.65 -2.09
CA ARG A 215 12.20 4.71 -2.59
C ARG A 215 13.36 4.13 -3.40
N ARG A 216 13.92 2.99 -2.99
CA ARG A 216 14.96 2.28 -3.78
C ARG A 216 14.44 1.81 -5.14
N LEU A 217 13.20 1.35 -5.23
CA LEU A 217 12.59 0.97 -6.52
C LEU A 217 12.33 2.19 -7.40
N GLU A 218 11.86 3.30 -6.84
CA GLU A 218 11.64 4.55 -7.60
C GLU A 218 12.90 5.02 -8.32
N ARG A 219 14.08 4.85 -7.70
CA ARG A 219 15.37 5.19 -8.32
C ARG A 219 15.67 4.39 -9.58
N CYS A 220 15.06 3.22 -9.75
CA CYS A 220 15.21 2.38 -10.92
C CYS A 220 14.14 2.63 -11.99
N VAL A 221 13.10 3.43 -11.69
CA VAL A 221 12.00 3.70 -12.62
C VAL A 221 12.27 5.03 -13.34
N PRO A 222 12.47 5.02 -14.67
CA PRO A 222 12.64 6.25 -15.43
C PRO A 222 11.34 7.07 -15.44
N GLY A 223 11.48 8.40 -15.32
CA GLY A 223 10.35 9.33 -15.40
C GLY A 223 9.61 9.60 -14.08
N VAL A 224 10.16 9.17 -12.94
CA VAL A 224 9.67 9.60 -11.62
C VAL A 224 10.09 11.04 -11.38
N GLU A 225 9.13 11.95 -11.22
CA GLU A 225 9.41 13.39 -11.04
C GLU A 225 9.73 13.82 -9.61
N SER A 226 9.31 13.04 -8.60
CA SER A 226 9.63 13.28 -7.18
C SER A 226 10.32 12.06 -6.58
N THR A 227 11.49 12.28 -5.98
CA THR A 227 12.30 11.19 -5.40
C THR A 227 12.94 11.64 -4.09
N GLY A 228 13.41 10.67 -3.30
CA GLY A 228 14.03 10.89 -1.99
C GLY A 228 13.04 10.96 -0.82
N VAL A 229 13.55 11.26 0.38
CA VAL A 229 12.75 11.30 1.62
C VAL A 229 11.75 12.45 1.62
N MET A 230 12.08 13.57 0.98
CA MET A 230 11.23 14.77 0.97
C MET A 230 10.34 14.88 -0.27
N GLN A 231 10.42 13.91 -1.19
CA GLN A 231 9.62 13.87 -2.42
C GLN A 231 9.60 15.19 -3.22
N VAL A 232 10.76 15.83 -3.33
CA VAL A 232 10.89 17.10 -4.03
C VAL A 232 10.86 16.88 -5.55
N LYS A 233 10.09 17.70 -6.26
CA LYS A 233 10.07 17.68 -7.73
C LYS A 233 11.41 18.11 -8.31
N HIS A 234 12.01 17.26 -9.12
CA HIS A 234 13.25 17.54 -9.85
C HIS A 234 13.33 16.76 -11.17
N LYS A 235 14.11 17.27 -12.13
CA LYS A 235 14.39 16.57 -13.40
C LYS A 235 15.49 15.53 -13.17
N GLY A 236 15.16 14.43 -12.49
CA GLY A 236 16.11 13.35 -12.24
C GLY A 236 15.83 12.61 -10.94
N VAL A 237 16.59 11.54 -10.73
CA VAL A 237 16.55 10.75 -9.50
C VAL A 237 17.47 11.41 -8.47
N LEU A 238 16.92 11.79 -7.32
CA LEU A 238 17.65 12.34 -6.19
C LEU A 238 17.91 11.26 -5.14
N THR A 239 19.06 11.35 -4.48
CA THR A 239 19.31 10.63 -3.23
C THR A 239 18.48 11.21 -2.07
N ASP A 240 18.40 10.48 -0.96
CA ASP A 240 17.68 10.96 0.22
C ASP A 240 18.35 12.26 0.74
N GLU A 241 19.69 12.36 0.70
CA GLU A 241 20.47 13.56 1.06
C GLU A 241 20.22 14.75 0.14
N GLU A 242 20.32 14.56 -1.18
CA GLU A 242 20.07 15.61 -2.17
C GLU A 242 18.63 16.12 -2.09
N SER A 243 17.67 15.24 -1.79
CA SER A 243 16.27 15.62 -1.62
C SER A 243 16.06 16.52 -0.40
N VAL A 244 16.79 16.29 0.70
CA VAL A 244 16.74 17.13 1.90
C VAL A 244 17.42 18.47 1.66
N GLU A 245 18.57 18.48 0.98
CA GLU A 245 19.26 19.74 0.62
C GLU A 245 18.39 20.64 -0.26
N LEU A 246 17.82 20.07 -1.31
CA LEU A 246 16.96 20.81 -2.22
C LEU A 246 15.68 21.28 -1.51
N PHE A 247 15.12 20.47 -0.61
CA PHE A 247 13.97 20.85 0.19
C PHE A 247 14.28 22.03 1.11
N LEU A 248 15.38 21.95 1.87
CA LEU A 248 15.80 23.00 2.79
C LEU A 248 16.16 24.30 2.05
N ALA A 249 16.84 24.22 0.90
CA ALA A 249 17.14 25.38 0.08
C ALA A 249 15.86 26.10 -0.38
N LYS A 250 14.90 25.36 -0.94
CA LYS A 250 13.59 25.91 -1.34
C LYS A 250 12.79 26.45 -0.15
N HIS A 251 12.88 25.80 1.01
CA HIS A 251 12.13 26.23 2.18
C HIS A 251 12.73 27.51 2.78
N ASN A 252 14.06 27.63 2.84
CA ASN A 252 14.75 28.80 3.35
C ASN A 252 14.42 30.06 2.53
N GLU A 253 14.32 29.94 1.19
CA GLU A 253 13.90 31.05 0.30
C GLU A 253 12.52 31.62 0.65
N VAL A 254 11.64 30.81 1.27
CA VAL A 254 10.26 31.19 1.60
C VAL A 254 10.05 31.29 3.12
N CYS A 255 11.04 30.94 3.94
CA CYS A 255 10.88 30.89 5.39
C CYS A 255 10.64 32.28 5.99
N GLU A 256 11.36 33.32 5.54
CA GLU A 256 11.10 34.70 5.95
C GLU A 256 9.69 35.18 5.56
N GLN A 257 9.24 34.81 4.36
CA GLN A 257 7.90 35.15 3.89
C GLN A 257 6.82 34.47 4.76
N LEU A 258 6.96 33.17 5.03
CA LEU A 258 6.03 32.40 5.86
C LEU A 258 6.00 32.93 7.30
N ALA A 259 7.15 33.32 7.85
CA ALA A 259 7.24 33.92 9.17
C ALA A 259 6.51 35.27 9.23
N ASN A 260 6.71 36.13 8.22
CA ASN A 260 6.04 37.43 8.12
C ASN A 260 4.53 37.33 7.90
N GLU A 261 4.08 36.28 7.20
CA GLU A 261 2.65 36.00 6.96
C GLU A 261 1.96 35.32 8.17
N GLY A 262 2.72 34.96 9.22
CA GLY A 262 2.18 34.23 10.37
C GLY A 262 1.65 32.85 9.98
N ALA A 263 2.30 32.19 9.01
CA ALA A 263 1.86 30.91 8.48
C ALA A 263 1.77 29.85 9.58
N THR A 264 0.61 29.22 9.72
CA THR A 264 0.43 28.11 10.66
C THR A 264 1.09 26.83 10.13
N ALA A 265 1.41 25.89 11.02
CA ALA A 265 1.94 24.58 10.63
C ALA A 265 1.04 23.88 9.59
N GLU A 266 -0.28 24.01 9.71
CA GLU A 266 -1.24 23.46 8.75
C GLU A 266 -1.12 24.09 7.36
N THR A 267 -0.93 25.40 7.28
CA THR A 267 -0.72 26.10 6.01
C THR A 267 0.52 25.56 5.30
N ILE A 268 1.60 25.30 6.04
CA ILE A 268 2.85 24.75 5.50
C ILE A 268 2.64 23.29 5.06
N PHE A 269 1.94 22.47 5.85
CA PHE A 269 1.60 21.09 5.46
C PHE A 269 0.79 21.04 4.16
N ARG A 270 -0.27 21.84 4.05
CA ARG A 270 -1.12 21.90 2.84
C ARG A 270 -0.35 22.41 1.62
N ARG A 271 0.54 23.39 1.81
CA ARG A 271 1.40 23.89 0.74
C ARG A 271 2.34 22.81 0.20
N HIS A 272 2.81 21.89 1.05
CA HIS A 272 3.60 20.73 0.63
C HIS A 272 2.74 19.66 -0.04
N ASN A 273 1.66 19.24 0.61
CA ASN A 273 0.71 18.26 0.09
C ASN A 273 -0.72 18.58 0.58
N ASN A 274 -1.63 18.78 -0.37
CA ASN A 274 -3.02 19.16 -0.12
C ASN A 274 -3.92 17.99 0.35
N ASP A 275 -3.39 16.76 0.44
CA ASP A 275 -4.13 15.59 0.94
C ASP A 275 -4.44 15.74 2.44
N ASP A 276 -5.71 15.64 2.82
CA ASP A 276 -6.14 15.77 4.21
C ASP A 276 -5.56 14.66 5.12
N ASN A 277 -5.33 13.45 4.58
CA ASN A 277 -4.72 12.36 5.34
C ASN A 277 -3.25 12.66 5.63
N PHE A 278 -2.54 13.25 4.66
CA PHE A 278 -1.16 13.67 4.83
C PHE A 278 -1.05 14.75 5.92
N VAL A 279 -1.92 15.77 5.87
CA VAL A 279 -1.96 16.84 6.87
C VAL A 279 -2.27 16.27 8.27
N ALA A 280 -3.21 15.34 8.37
CA ALA A 280 -3.54 14.67 9.62
C ALA A 280 -2.35 13.85 10.18
N MET A 281 -1.61 13.16 9.32
CA MET A 281 -0.40 12.43 9.68
C MET A 281 0.71 13.36 10.18
N CYS A 282 0.98 14.47 9.48
CA CYS A 282 1.93 15.49 9.91
C CYS A 282 1.61 16.03 11.31
N ARG A 283 0.33 16.32 11.61
CA ARG A 283 -0.08 16.79 12.95
C ARG A 283 0.23 15.77 14.06
N ARG A 284 0.12 14.47 13.77
CA ARG A 284 0.41 13.40 14.75
C ARG A 284 1.91 13.19 14.95
N LEU A 285 2.69 13.41 13.89
CA LEU A 285 4.13 13.27 13.89
C LEU A 285 4.86 14.55 14.32
N GLN A 286 4.15 15.66 14.48
CA GLN A 286 4.76 16.90 14.95
C GLN A 286 5.18 16.72 16.42
N PRO A 287 6.47 16.89 16.74
CA PRO A 287 6.92 16.83 18.12
C PRO A 287 6.28 17.97 18.92
N GLN A 288 5.70 17.64 20.08
CA GLN A 288 5.19 18.61 21.04
C GLN A 288 6.37 19.15 21.84
N TRP A 289 6.85 20.34 21.50
CA TRP A 289 7.87 21.06 22.26
C TRP A 289 7.21 22.08 23.19
#